data_AF-A0A432T334-F1
#
_entry.id   AF-A0A432T334-F1
#
_cell.length_a   1.000
_cell.length_b   1.000
_cell.length_c   1.000
_cell.angle_alpha   90.00
_cell.angle_beta   90.00
_cell.angle_gamma   90.00
#
_symmetry.space_group_name_H-M   'P 1'
#
loop_
_entity.id
_entity.type
_entity.pdbx_description
1 polymer ?
#
loop_
_entity_poly.entity_id
_entity_poly.type
_entity_poly.pdbx_seq_one_letter_code
_entity_poly.pdbx_strand_id
1 'polypeptide(L)' 'MKYSNQIKSIAIGSFDGMHLAHQALIARAEAVAVIERGGGYLTPGYKHTMFTDRPCYFYLFEKIRDLTPE' A
#
# COMPACT_ATOMS: atom_id res chain seq x y z
N MET A 1 -15.15 -18.66 7.04
CA MET A 1 -14.22 -18.77 5.89
C MET A 1 -12.80 -18.77 6.44
N LYS A 2 -12.00 -19.82 6.20
CA LYS A 2 -10.62 -19.88 6.72
C LYS A 2 -9.72 -19.20 5.69
N TYR A 3 -9.27 -17.99 5.97
CA TYR A 3 -8.37 -17.25 5.06
C TYR A 3 -6.97 -17.88 5.16
N SER A 4 -6.45 -18.38 4.04
CA SER A 4 -5.06 -18.83 3.93
C SER A 4 -4.21 -17.63 3.54
N ASN A 5 -3.65 -16.92 4.52
CA ASN A 5 -2.70 -15.85 4.24
C ASN A 5 -1.30 -16.43 4.10
N GLN A 6 -0.77 -16.39 2.88
CA GLN A 6 0.59 -16.82 2.56
C GLN A 6 1.59 -15.67 2.47
N ILE A 7 1.14 -14.41 2.54
CA ILE A 7 2.00 -13.22 2.47
C ILE A 7 2.89 -13.15 3.71
N LYS A 8 4.21 -13.05 3.50
CA LYS A 8 5.24 -12.99 4.55
C LYS A 8 5.92 -11.64 4.68
N SER A 9 5.77 -10.74 3.70
CA SER A 9 6.38 -9.41 3.73
C SER A 9 5.48 -8.37 3.08
N ILE A 10 5.40 -7.18 3.70
CA ILE A 10 4.55 -6.08 3.26
C ILE A 10 5.36 -4.78 3.28
N ALA A 11 5.27 -3.99 2.21
CA ALA A 11 5.69 -2.59 2.20
C ALA A 11 4.49 -1.70 2.53
N ILE A 12 4.60 -0.82 3.52
CA ILE A 12 3.52 0.06 3.99
C ILE A 12 3.87 1.51 3.70
N GLY A 13 2.94 2.29 3.13
CA GLY A 13 3.19 3.70 2.83
C GLY A 13 2.07 4.35 2.01
N SER A 14 2.18 5.66 1.77
CA SER A 14 1.25 6.37 0.87
C SER A 14 1.57 6.11 -0.61
N PHE A 15 2.82 5.76 -0.93
CA PHE A 15 3.34 5.43 -2.27
C PHE A 15 2.99 6.39 -3.42
N ASP A 16 2.67 7.65 -3.10
CA ASP A 16 2.26 8.62 -4.11
C ASP A 16 3.38 8.90 -5.14
N GLY A 17 3.00 8.91 -6.42
CA GLY A 17 3.91 9.06 -7.56
C GLY A 17 4.82 7.85 -7.83
N MET A 18 4.91 6.90 -6.90
CA MET A 18 5.68 5.65 -6.97
C MET A 18 7.05 5.75 -7.68
N HIS A 19 7.82 6.77 -7.30
CA HIS A 19 9.17 7.01 -7.81
C HIS A 19 10.15 5.88 -7.47
N LEU A 20 11.37 5.94 -8.03
CA LEU A 20 12.38 4.87 -7.96
C LEU A 20 12.63 4.29 -6.55
N ALA A 21 12.65 5.14 -5.51
CA ALA A 21 12.82 4.66 -4.14
C ALA A 21 11.63 3.82 -3.64
N HIS A 22 10.39 4.18 -4.00
CA HIS A 22 9.21 3.37 -3.69
C HIS A 22 9.28 2.04 -4.42
N GLN A 23 9.65 2.03 -5.70
CA GLN A 23 9.80 0.80 -6.48
C GLN A 23 10.87 -0.13 -5.89
N ALA A 24 12.00 0.41 -5.43
CA ALA A 24 13.05 -0.37 -4.78
C ALA A 24 12.58 -1.01 -3.45
N LEU A 25 11.74 -0.31 -2.68
CA LEU A 25 11.13 -0.87 -1.47
C LEU A 25 10.09 -1.95 -1.81
N ILE A 26 9.18 -1.66 -2.74
CA ILE A 26 8.10 -2.57 -3.17
C ILE A 26 8.67 -3.87 -3.75
N ALA A 27 9.78 -3.81 -4.51
CA ALA A 27 10.43 -5.00 -5.06
C ALA A 27 10.90 -6.01 -4.00
N ARG A 28 11.10 -5.55 -2.75
CA ARG A 28 11.54 -6.37 -1.61
C ARG A 28 10.38 -6.92 -0.76
N ALA A 29 9.13 -6.65 -1.13
CA ALA A 29 7.94 -7.08 -0.41
C ALA A 29 6.99 -7.89 -1.29
N GLU A 30 6.30 -8.87 -0.71
CA GLU A 30 5.30 -9.69 -1.42
C GLU A 30 3.99 -8.94 -1.68
N ALA A 31 3.69 -7.91 -0.89
CA ALA A 31 2.49 -7.09 -1.01
C ALA A 31 2.74 -5.64 -0.61
N VAL A 32 1.83 -4.77 -1.04
CA VAL A 32 1.86 -3.33 -0.74
C VAL A 32 0.59 -2.96 0.03
N ALA A 33 0.74 -2.34 1.20
CA ALA A 33 -0.35 -1.69 1.92
C ALA A 33 -0.28 -0.18 1.68
N VAL A 34 -1.22 0.33 0.90
CA VAL A 34 -1.33 1.74 0.54
C VAL A 34 -2.27 2.43 1.53
N ILE A 35 -1.78 3.47 2.22
CA ILE A 35 -2.60 4.29 3.12
C ILE A 35 -3.00 5.59 2.39
N GLU A 36 -4.28 5.76 2.10
CA GLU A 36 -4.82 6.90 1.36
C GLU A 36 -5.55 7.90 2.28
N ARG A 37 -5.35 9.19 2.07
CA ARG A 37 -5.99 10.32 2.80
C ARG A 37 -7.01 11.07 1.95
N GLY A 38 -7.40 10.52 0.80
CA GLY A 38 -8.49 11.05 -0.04
C GLY A 38 -8.22 12.35 -0.82
N GLY A 39 -6.99 12.88 -0.88
CA GLY A 39 -6.72 14.09 -1.67
C GLY A 39 -5.23 14.41 -1.89
N GLY A 40 -4.97 15.17 -2.96
CA GLY A 40 -3.63 15.72 -3.26
C GLY A 40 -2.61 14.75 -3.86
N TYR A 41 -3.07 13.68 -4.52
CA TYR A 41 -2.20 12.59 -5.01
C TYR A 41 -1.90 12.66 -6.51
N LEU A 42 -0.65 12.35 -6.88
CA LEU A 42 -0.21 12.07 -8.25
C LEU A 42 -0.75 10.72 -8.75
N THR A 43 -0.83 9.72 -7.87
CA THR A 43 -1.29 8.36 -8.19
C THR A 43 -2.47 7.95 -7.31
N PRO A 44 -3.67 8.52 -7.46
CA PRO A 44 -4.82 8.16 -6.61
C PRO A 44 -5.34 6.73 -6.86
N GLY A 45 -5.67 6.02 -5.79
CA GLY A 45 -6.45 4.78 -5.83
C GLY A 45 -5.76 3.67 -6.61
N TYR A 46 -6.56 3.01 -7.45
CA TYR A 46 -6.12 1.91 -8.31
C TYR A 46 -4.94 2.27 -9.23
N LYS A 47 -4.63 3.56 -9.45
CA LYS A 47 -3.48 3.94 -10.28
C LYS A 47 -2.15 3.42 -9.73
N HIS A 48 -2.02 3.17 -8.42
CA HIS A 48 -0.85 2.50 -7.85
C HIS A 48 -0.58 1.13 -8.50
N THR A 49 -1.64 0.37 -8.84
CA THR A 49 -1.51 -0.97 -9.43
C THR A 49 -1.01 -0.93 -10.87
N MET A 50 -0.93 0.26 -11.49
CA MET A 50 -0.38 0.41 -12.84
C MET A 50 1.15 0.45 -12.84
N PHE A 51 1.78 0.63 -11.68
CA PHE A 51 3.23 0.82 -11.56
C PHE A 51 3.94 -0.33 -10.83
N THR A 52 3.19 -1.34 -10.36
CA THR A 52 3.72 -2.53 -9.67
C THR A 52 2.88 -3.76 -9.99
N ASP A 53 3.53 -4.92 -10.04
CA ASP A 53 2.91 -6.24 -10.14
C ASP A 53 2.53 -6.83 -8.77
N ARG A 54 2.90 -6.17 -7.67
CA ARG A 54 2.60 -6.64 -6.31
C ARG A 54 1.15 -6.35 -5.96
N PRO A 55 0.46 -7.28 -5.26
CA PRO A 55 -0.90 -7.05 -4.78
C PRO A 55 -0.93 -5.81 -3.87
N CYS A 56 -1.84 -4.90 -4.19
CA CYS A 56 -2.03 -3.66 -3.46
C CYS A 56 -3.30 -3.73 -2.60
N TYR A 57 -3.16 -3.41 -1.31
CA TYR A 57 -4.24 -3.35 -0.33
C TYR A 57 -4.40 -1.90 0.12
N PHE A 58 -5.59 -1.34 -0.11
CA PHE A 58 -5.85 0.08 0.13
C PHE A 58 -6.58 0.26 1.45
N TYR A 59 -6.03 1.12 2.31
CA TYR A 59 -6.61 1.50 3.58
C TYR A 59 -6.84 3.01 3.59
N LEU A 60 -8.06 3.42 3.92
CA LEU A 60 -8.36 4.84 4.13
C LEU A 60 -7.85 5.25 5.51
N PHE A 61 -7.01 6.28 5.56
CA PHE A 61 -6.43 6.81 6.78
C PHE A 61 -7.53 7.14 7.80
N GLU A 62 -8.64 7.71 7.36
CA GLU A 62 -9.78 8.06 8.21
C GLU A 62 -10.37 6.87 8.96
N LYS A 63 -10.17 5.64 8.46
CA LYS A 63 -10.68 4.40 9.09
C LYS A 63 -9.70 3.79 10.08
N ILE A 64 -8.43 4.18 10.03
CA ILE A 64 -7.35 3.60 10.87
C ILE A 64 -6.66 4.65 11.75
N ARG A 65 -7.04 5.92 11.65
CA ARG A 65 -6.40 7.06 12.32
C ARG A 65 -6.39 6.98 13.85
N ASP A 66 -7.33 6.24 14.43
CA ASP A 66 -7.50 6.12 15.88
C ASP A 66 -6.88 4.81 16.42
N LEU A 67 -6.24 4.01 15.56
CA LEU A 67 -5.49 2.82 15.99
C LEU A 67 -4.18 3.23 16.69
N THR A 68 -3.83 2.47 17.72
CA THR A 68 -2.53 2.56 18.38
C THR A 68 -1.53 1.63 17.69
N PRO A 69 -0.21 1.87 17.83
CA PRO A 69 0.82 0.98 17.28
C PRO A 69 0.85 -0.44 17.87
N GLU A 70 0.35 -0.63 19.09
CA GLU A 70 0.25 -1.91 19.82
C GLU A 70 -0.93 -2.78 19.38
#